data_AF-A0A8J3CD12-F1
#
_entry.id   AF-A0A8J3CD12-F1
#
_cell.length_a   1.000
_cell.length_b   1.000
_cell.length_c   1.000
_cell.angle_alpha   90.00
_cell.angle_beta   90.00
_cell.angle_gamma   90.00
#
_symmetry.space_group_name_H-M   'P 1'
#
loop_
_entity.id
_entity.type
_entity.pdbx_description
1 polymer ?
#
loop_
_entity_poly.entity_id
_entity_poly.type
_entity_poly.pdbx_seq_one_letter_code
_entity_poly.pdbx_strand_id
1 'polypeptide(L)'
;MARGELRPGDFEAARDRATNHRNRGEKRKQTMRKRIAGAVVGLASAGLLAGSGLAGAQETPLAPEHPRVEAKISFVNPGEIGLPEPYGKIVAHMKDGGSVVIWEKNNRLSTPWTAYRTFYADPQNIEYIDFDVKEADLWPDYDDLLAEGSRLAYGLGGYAMTGPNGSVNVTLTSGS
;
A
#
# COMPACT_ATOMS: atom_id res chain seq x y z
N MET A 1 10.68 -1.72 -43.90
CA MET A 1 10.36 -1.79 -42.46
C MET A 1 10.33 -3.27 -42.09
N ALA A 2 11.36 -3.76 -41.38
CA ALA A 2 11.50 -5.18 -41.05
C ALA A 2 10.85 -5.44 -39.68
N ARG A 3 9.87 -6.36 -39.63
CA ARG A 3 9.36 -6.93 -38.38
C ARG A 3 10.42 -7.90 -37.85
N GLY A 4 11.01 -7.59 -36.69
CA GLY A 4 11.90 -8.52 -36.00
C GLY A 4 11.07 -9.66 -35.41
N GLU A 5 11.21 -10.86 -35.96
CA GLU A 5 10.71 -12.08 -35.33
C GLU A 5 11.53 -12.33 -34.05
N LEU A 6 10.85 -12.32 -32.90
CA LEU A 6 11.44 -12.70 -31.62
C LEU A 6 11.85 -14.16 -31.67
N ARG A 7 13.07 -14.45 -31.25
CA ARG A 7 13.63 -15.80 -31.33
C ARG A 7 13.06 -16.63 -30.16
N PRO A 8 12.83 -17.95 -30.34
CA PRO A 8 12.30 -18.81 -29.28
C PRO A 8 13.05 -18.75 -27.94
N GLY A 9 14.35 -18.38 -27.93
CA GLY A 9 15.15 -18.21 -26.71
C GLY A 9 14.83 -16.96 -25.88
N ASP A 10 14.12 -15.97 -26.44
CA ASP A 10 13.76 -14.75 -25.72
C ASP A 10 12.63 -15.00 -24.69
N PHE A 11 11.79 -16.02 -24.93
CA PHE A 11 10.71 -16.43 -24.03
C PHE A 11 11.23 -17.11 -22.75
N GLU A 12 12.24 -17.98 -22.85
CA GLU A 12 12.86 -18.60 -21.68
C GLU A 12 13.58 -17.56 -20.82
N ALA A 13 14.30 -16.62 -21.45
CA ALA A 13 14.99 -15.54 -20.75
C ALA A 13 14.03 -14.57 -20.04
N ALA A 14 12.81 -14.39 -20.54
CA ALA A 14 11.76 -13.60 -19.88
C ALA A 14 11.15 -14.35 -18.68
N ARG A 15 10.89 -15.65 -18.83
CA ARG A 15 10.33 -16.50 -17.76
C ARG A 15 11.28 -16.68 -16.58
N ASP A 16 12.58 -16.81 -16.87
CA ASP A 16 13.62 -16.90 -15.85
C ASP A 16 13.83 -15.57 -15.11
N ARG A 17 13.65 -14.43 -15.79
CA ARG A 17 13.65 -13.11 -15.14
C ARG A 17 12.47 -12.94 -14.20
N ALA A 18 11.25 -13.32 -14.62
CA ALA A 18 10.05 -13.20 -13.79
C ALA A 18 10.12 -14.06 -12.51
N THR A 19 10.61 -15.29 -12.61
CA THR A 19 10.78 -16.18 -11.44
C THR A 19 11.89 -15.71 -10.50
N ASN A 20 12.97 -15.14 -11.01
CA ASN A 20 14.07 -14.63 -10.19
C ASN A 20 13.71 -13.32 -9.44
N HIS A 21 12.83 -12.47 -10.00
CA HIS A 21 12.29 -11.29 -9.33
C HIS A 21 11.36 -11.66 -8.16
N ARG A 22 10.45 -12.61 -8.36
CA ARG A 22 9.56 -13.14 -7.31
C ARG A 22 10.36 -13.67 -6.12
N ASN A 23 11.42 -14.44 -6.39
CA ASN A 23 12.29 -15.02 -5.35
C ASN A 23 13.13 -13.98 -4.60
N ARG A 24 13.51 -12.86 -5.23
CA ARG A 24 14.20 -11.74 -4.56
C ARG A 24 13.27 -10.93 -3.66
N GLY A 25 12.02 -10.74 -4.06
CA GLY A 25 10.99 -10.10 -3.25
C GLY A 25 10.73 -10.88 -1.95
N GLU A 26 10.59 -12.20 -2.04
CA GLU A 26 10.38 -13.05 -0.86
C GLU A 26 11.60 -13.13 0.05
N LYS A 27 12.83 -13.23 -0.51
CA LYS A 27 14.05 -13.21 0.29
C LYS A 27 14.19 -11.90 1.07
N ARG A 28 13.88 -10.74 0.47
CA ARG A 28 13.90 -9.45 1.18
C ARG A 28 12.84 -9.35 2.29
N LYS A 29 11.63 -9.86 2.05
CA LYS A 29 10.58 -9.98 3.08
C LYS A 29 11.04 -10.84 4.27
N GLN A 30 11.84 -11.88 4.03
CA GLN A 30 12.35 -12.77 5.08
C GLN A 30 13.54 -12.19 5.86
N THR A 31 14.43 -11.41 5.23
CA THR A 31 15.56 -10.78 5.92
C THR A 31 15.13 -9.65 6.85
N MET A 32 14.06 -8.91 6.52
CA MET A 32 13.50 -7.89 7.43
C MET A 32 12.83 -8.53 8.66
N ARG A 33 12.07 -9.62 8.49
CA ARG A 33 11.41 -10.34 9.60
C ARG A 33 12.39 -10.92 10.64
N LYS A 34 13.64 -11.22 10.26
CA LYS A 34 14.64 -11.82 11.17
C LYS A 34 15.37 -10.81 12.07
N ARG A 35 15.16 -9.50 11.93
CA ARG A 35 15.90 -8.48 12.70
C ARG A 35 15.20 -7.99 13.98
N ILE A 36 13.96 -8.41 14.27
CA ILE A 36 13.18 -7.81 15.37
C ILE A 36 12.54 -8.92 16.24
N ALA A 37 13.39 -9.77 16.80
CA ALA A 37 13.01 -10.65 17.91
C ALA A 37 13.84 -10.23 19.12
N GLY A 38 13.37 -9.21 19.86
CA GLY A 38 14.05 -8.78 21.07
C GLY A 38 13.58 -7.43 21.59
N ALA A 39 12.48 -7.43 22.35
CA ALA A 39 12.30 -6.65 23.59
C ALA A 39 10.81 -6.70 23.99
N VAL A 40 10.44 -7.68 24.82
CA VAL A 40 9.20 -7.64 25.60
C VAL A 40 9.61 -7.48 27.07
N VAL A 41 9.47 -6.26 27.58
CA VAL A 41 9.45 -5.88 29.00
C VAL A 41 8.50 -4.67 29.03
N GLY A 42 7.28 -4.71 29.56
CA GLY A 42 6.89 -5.15 30.90
C GLY A 42 6.87 -3.92 31.81
N LEU A 43 5.70 -3.30 32.04
CA LEU A 43 5.46 -2.45 33.21
C LEU A 43 3.97 -2.29 33.51
N ALA A 44 3.70 -2.35 34.80
CA ALA A 44 2.44 -2.66 35.45
C ALA A 44 1.60 -1.42 35.78
N SER A 45 0.29 -1.67 35.86
CA SER A 45 -0.71 -1.17 36.80
C SER A 45 -0.51 0.18 37.51
N ALA A 46 -1.49 1.07 37.34
CA ALA A 46 -1.97 1.91 38.43
C ALA A 46 -3.49 2.09 38.31
N GLY A 47 -4.23 1.49 39.25
CA GLY A 47 -5.63 1.80 39.52
C GLY A 47 -5.74 2.38 40.92
N LEU A 48 -6.52 3.46 41.07
CA LEU A 48 -7.20 4.02 42.27
C LEU A 48 -7.67 5.44 41.86
N LEU A 49 -8.85 6.00 42.17
CA LEU A 49 -9.77 5.93 43.32
C LEU A 49 -11.20 6.28 42.87
N ALA A 50 -12.19 5.77 43.60
CA ALA A 50 -13.59 6.16 43.52
C ALA A 50 -13.84 7.57 44.09
N GLY A 51 -14.79 8.30 43.50
CA GLY A 51 -15.30 9.57 44.01
C GLY A 51 -16.67 9.88 43.42
N SER A 52 -17.70 9.83 44.27
CA SER A 52 -19.10 10.08 43.96
C SER A 52 -19.36 11.51 43.44
N GLY A 53 -20.11 11.63 42.35
CA GLY A 53 -20.60 12.91 41.86
C GLY A 53 -21.60 12.73 40.72
N LEU A 54 -22.90 12.85 41.03
CA LEU A 54 -23.97 13.00 40.05
C LEU A 54 -23.80 14.35 39.35
N ALA A 55 -23.24 14.34 38.15
CA ALA A 55 -23.39 15.37 37.15
C ALA A 55 -23.58 14.65 35.82
N GLY A 56 -24.61 15.00 35.06
CA GLY A 56 -24.89 14.39 33.77
C GLY A 56 -23.64 14.44 32.91
N ALA A 57 -22.97 13.30 32.76
CA ALA A 57 -21.92 13.14 31.79
C ALA A 57 -22.61 13.14 30.43
N GLN A 58 -22.65 14.32 29.82
CA GLN A 58 -22.74 14.38 28.37
C GLN A 58 -21.53 13.58 27.89
N GLU A 59 -21.77 12.39 27.36
CA GLU A 59 -20.73 11.58 26.72
C GLU A 59 -20.19 12.44 25.57
N THR A 60 -19.10 13.16 25.86
CA THR A 60 -18.27 13.73 24.80
C THR A 60 -17.88 12.52 23.95
N PRO A 61 -18.25 12.48 22.66
CA PRO A 61 -17.81 11.38 21.81
C PRO A 61 -16.29 11.31 21.95
N LEU A 62 -15.74 10.15 22.35
CA LEU A 62 -14.30 9.96 22.35
C LEU A 62 -13.84 10.36 20.95
N ALA A 63 -13.05 11.43 20.86
CA ALA A 63 -12.37 11.75 19.63
C ALA A 63 -11.59 10.49 19.21
N PRO A 64 -11.55 10.15 17.91
CA PRO A 64 -10.72 9.04 17.44
C PRO A 64 -9.34 9.15 18.08
N GLU A 65 -8.83 8.04 18.64
CA GLU A 65 -7.56 8.04 19.38
C GLU A 65 -6.37 8.50 18.52
N HIS A 66 -6.57 8.60 17.20
CA HIS A 66 -5.57 9.00 16.22
C HIS A 66 -6.07 10.09 15.27
N PRO A 67 -5.15 10.92 14.73
CA PRO A 67 -5.47 11.91 13.71
C PRO A 67 -6.15 11.28 12.49
N ARG A 68 -7.03 12.05 11.85
CA ARG A 68 -7.61 11.71 10.55
C ARG A 68 -6.53 11.88 9.48
N VAL A 69 -6.36 10.88 8.63
CA VAL A 69 -5.47 10.90 7.46
C VAL A 69 -6.30 10.67 6.20
N GLU A 70 -6.03 11.48 5.18
CA GLU A 70 -6.61 11.35 3.85
C GLU A 70 -5.55 10.84 2.87
N ALA A 71 -5.89 9.79 2.13
CA ALA A 71 -5.09 9.29 1.03
C ALA A 71 -5.76 9.62 -0.30
N LYS A 72 -4.99 10.22 -1.20
CA LYS A 72 -5.31 10.35 -2.63
C LYS A 72 -4.38 9.43 -3.42
N ILE A 73 -4.94 8.56 -4.24
CA ILE A 73 -4.19 7.61 -5.07
C ILE A 73 -4.42 7.94 -6.54
N SER A 74 -3.36 8.04 -7.34
CA SER A 74 -3.43 8.16 -8.79
C SER A 74 -2.61 7.09 -9.50
N PHE A 75 -3.13 6.62 -10.63
CA PHE A 75 -2.56 5.55 -11.43
C PHE A 75 -2.20 6.09 -12.81
N VAL A 76 -1.06 5.66 -13.35
CA VAL A 76 -0.56 6.06 -14.67
C VAL A 76 -0.13 4.82 -15.43
N ASN A 77 -0.74 4.56 -16.58
CA ASN A 77 -0.32 3.55 -17.54
C ASN A 77 -0.12 4.20 -18.93
N PRO A 78 1.10 4.56 -19.34
CA PRO A 78 1.36 5.17 -20.66
C PRO A 78 1.15 4.21 -21.84
N GLY A 79 1.09 2.89 -21.61
CA GLY A 79 0.87 1.89 -22.66
C GLY A 79 -0.58 1.82 -23.14
N GLU A 80 -1.52 2.37 -22.37
CA GLU A 80 -2.95 2.16 -22.55
C GLU A 80 -3.64 3.31 -23.29
N ILE A 81 -4.57 2.95 -24.18
CA ILE A 81 -5.40 3.93 -24.89
C ILE A 81 -6.62 4.22 -24.03
N GLY A 82 -6.52 5.22 -23.13
CA GLY A 82 -7.64 5.67 -22.31
C GLY A 82 -7.27 5.95 -20.87
N LEU A 83 -8.23 5.74 -19.97
CA LEU A 83 -8.04 5.83 -18.53
C LEU A 83 -7.69 4.42 -18.03
N PRO A 84 -6.64 4.27 -17.19
CA PRO A 84 -6.25 2.95 -16.73
C PRO A 84 -7.32 2.31 -15.86
N GLU A 85 -7.44 0.98 -15.91
CA GLU A 85 -8.34 0.19 -15.07
C GLU A 85 -7.59 -0.57 -13.97
N PRO A 86 -6.97 0.14 -12.99
CA PRO A 86 -6.11 -0.49 -12.01
C PRO A 86 -6.87 -1.48 -11.12
N TYR A 87 -6.19 -2.52 -10.65
CA TYR A 87 -6.69 -3.42 -9.62
C TYR A 87 -5.53 -3.89 -8.74
N GLY A 88 -5.85 -4.46 -7.58
CA GLY A 88 -4.88 -4.92 -6.58
C GLY A 88 -5.07 -4.23 -5.24
N LYS A 89 -3.98 -3.94 -4.54
CA LYS A 89 -3.99 -3.46 -3.15
C LYS A 89 -2.83 -2.52 -2.84
N ILE A 90 -3.11 -1.54 -1.98
CA ILE A 90 -2.12 -0.66 -1.36
C ILE A 90 -2.34 -0.68 0.15
N VAL A 91 -1.29 -0.91 0.93
CA VAL A 91 -1.36 -1.07 2.39
C VAL A 91 -0.32 -0.17 3.06
N ALA A 92 -0.75 0.63 4.05
CA ALA A 92 0.18 1.28 4.98
C ALA A 92 0.47 0.36 6.15
N HIS A 93 1.75 0.22 6.48
CA HIS A 93 2.24 -0.53 7.63
C HIS A 93 2.78 0.43 8.68
N MET A 94 2.45 0.16 9.93
CA MET A 94 2.79 0.98 11.08
C MET A 94 4.00 0.41 11.82
N LYS A 95 4.74 1.25 12.54
CA LYS A 95 5.92 0.83 13.33
C LYS A 95 5.55 -0.10 14.48
N ASP A 96 4.32 -0.01 14.98
CA ASP A 96 3.76 -0.90 16.02
C ASP A 96 3.28 -2.26 15.49
N GLY A 97 3.43 -2.53 14.18
CA GLY A 97 3.01 -3.76 13.53
C GLY A 97 1.56 -3.74 13.01
N GLY A 98 0.82 -2.66 13.24
CA GLY A 98 -0.49 -2.44 12.63
C GLY A 98 -0.42 -2.27 11.12
N SER A 99 -1.55 -2.46 10.44
CA SER A 99 -1.64 -2.18 9.01
C SER A 99 -3.04 -1.69 8.62
N VAL A 100 -3.08 -0.82 7.62
CA VAL A 100 -4.31 -0.25 7.08
C VAL A 100 -4.29 -0.42 5.57
N VAL A 101 -5.29 -1.12 5.04
CA VAL A 101 -5.52 -1.15 3.60
C VAL A 101 -5.94 0.26 3.20
N ILE A 102 -5.17 0.94 2.35
CA ILE A 102 -5.48 2.28 1.86
C ILE A 102 -6.42 2.15 0.65
N TRP A 103 -6.12 1.22 -0.25
CA TRP A 103 -6.90 0.97 -1.45
C TRP A 103 -6.90 -0.52 -1.76
N GLU A 104 -8.02 -1.04 -2.24
CA GLU A 104 -8.15 -2.40 -2.72
C GLU A 104 -9.24 -2.44 -3.79
N LYS A 105 -8.95 -3.14 -4.88
CA LYS A 105 -9.89 -3.33 -5.97
C LYS A 105 -9.65 -4.69 -6.59
N ASN A 106 -10.71 -5.48 -6.71
CA ASN A 106 -10.68 -6.73 -7.45
C ASN A 106 -10.60 -6.46 -8.95
N ASN A 107 -9.94 -7.37 -9.68
CA ASN A 107 -9.89 -7.36 -11.14
C ASN A 107 -11.32 -7.41 -11.71
N ARG A 108 -11.80 -6.26 -12.14
CA ARG A 108 -13.11 -6.04 -12.77
C ARG A 108 -12.99 -4.80 -13.64
N LEU A 109 -13.57 -4.87 -14.84
CA LEU A 109 -13.69 -3.75 -15.77
C LEU A 109 -14.32 -2.52 -15.07
N SER A 110 -13.89 -1.32 -15.47
CA SER A 110 -14.29 -0.02 -14.90
C SER A 110 -13.78 0.23 -13.46
N THR A 111 -12.47 0.45 -13.31
CA THR A 111 -11.92 1.04 -12.08
C THR A 111 -11.69 2.54 -12.26
N PRO A 112 -12.03 3.40 -11.29
CA PRO A 112 -11.62 4.80 -11.34
C PRO A 112 -10.10 4.95 -11.31
N TRP A 113 -9.54 5.73 -12.24
CA TRP A 113 -8.10 6.06 -12.35
C TRP A 113 -7.57 6.92 -11.19
N THR A 114 -8.43 7.31 -10.26
CA THR A 114 -8.08 8.00 -9.02
C THR A 114 -8.97 7.49 -7.89
N ALA A 115 -8.40 7.26 -6.72
CA ALA A 115 -9.12 6.80 -5.54
C ALA A 115 -8.82 7.68 -4.32
N TYR A 116 -9.78 7.71 -3.39
CA TYR A 116 -9.68 8.44 -2.15
C TYR A 116 -10.04 7.53 -0.97
N ARG A 117 -9.30 7.67 0.13
CA ARG A 117 -9.56 6.93 1.37
C ARG A 117 -9.31 7.82 2.57
N THR A 118 -10.17 7.70 3.58
CA THR A 118 -9.90 8.23 4.92
C THR A 118 -9.61 7.08 5.87
N PHE A 119 -8.63 7.26 6.75
CA PHE A 119 -8.35 6.36 7.86
C PHE A 119 -7.82 7.16 9.07
N TYR A 120 -7.73 6.52 10.23
CA TYR A 120 -7.21 7.13 11.45
C TYR A 120 -5.90 6.45 11.82
N ALA A 121 -4.84 7.24 11.93
CA ALA A 121 -3.50 6.78 12.31
C ALA A 121 -2.68 7.99 12.74
N ASP A 122 -1.73 7.80 13.67
CA ASP A 122 -0.66 8.77 13.84
C ASP A 122 0.20 8.75 12.56
N PRO A 123 0.29 9.85 11.79
CA PRO A 123 1.12 9.89 10.60
C PRO A 123 2.58 9.51 10.91
N GLN A 124 3.11 9.88 12.08
CA GLN A 124 4.49 9.55 12.45
C GLN A 124 4.71 8.04 12.70
N ASN A 125 3.62 7.29 12.88
CA ASN A 125 3.67 5.84 13.07
C ASN A 125 3.66 5.06 11.75
N ILE A 126 3.36 5.70 10.60
CA ILE A 126 3.43 5.04 9.29
C ILE A 126 4.90 4.78 8.94
N GLU A 127 5.27 3.50 8.71
CA GLU A 127 6.64 3.06 8.45
C GLU A 127 6.91 2.86 6.96
N TYR A 128 6.02 2.17 6.25
CA TYR A 128 6.11 1.94 4.81
C TYR A 128 4.75 1.70 4.17
N ILE A 129 4.70 1.88 2.86
CA ILE A 129 3.54 1.60 2.02
C ILE A 129 3.91 0.47 1.07
N ASP A 130 3.13 -0.60 1.11
CA ASP A 130 3.20 -1.72 0.17
C ASP A 130 2.24 -1.49 -1.00
N PHE A 131 2.74 -1.81 -2.20
CA PHE A 131 2.05 -1.69 -3.47
C PHE A 131 2.03 -3.07 -4.14
N ASP A 132 0.84 -3.50 -4.56
CA ASP A 132 0.61 -4.61 -5.48
C ASP A 132 -0.51 -4.17 -6.41
N VAL A 133 -0.14 -3.48 -7.48
CA VAL A 133 -1.09 -2.82 -8.39
C VAL A 133 -0.78 -3.19 -9.82
N LYS A 134 -1.82 -3.68 -10.49
CA LYS A 134 -1.83 -4.05 -11.89
C LYS A 134 -2.93 -3.30 -12.60
N GLU A 135 -2.96 -3.40 -13.91
CA GLU A 135 -3.97 -2.87 -14.81
C GLU A 135 -4.56 -4.05 -15.59
N ALA A 136 -5.85 -3.99 -15.91
CA ALA A 136 -6.55 -5.10 -16.52
C ALA A 136 -6.59 -4.92 -18.05
N ASP A 137 -5.84 -5.75 -18.77
CA ASP A 137 -5.84 -5.69 -20.22
C ASP A 137 -7.13 -6.27 -20.83
N LEU A 138 -7.64 -5.60 -21.87
CA LEU A 138 -8.78 -6.08 -22.68
C LEU A 138 -8.39 -7.21 -23.65
N TRP A 139 -7.10 -7.53 -23.77
CA TRP A 139 -6.53 -8.49 -24.71
C TRP A 139 -5.80 -9.62 -23.96
N PRO A 140 -5.58 -10.80 -24.57
CA PRO A 140 -5.21 -12.03 -23.88
C PRO A 140 -3.77 -12.07 -23.33
N ASP A 141 -3.09 -10.92 -23.31
CA ASP A 141 -1.73 -10.80 -22.81
C ASP A 141 -1.74 -10.21 -21.38
N TYR A 142 -0.67 -10.52 -20.64
CA TYR A 142 -0.52 -10.32 -19.20
C TYR A 142 -0.88 -8.90 -18.72
N ASP A 143 -1.72 -8.83 -17.68
CA ASP A 143 -2.01 -7.62 -16.91
C ASP A 143 -0.76 -6.73 -16.69
N ASP A 144 -0.85 -5.48 -17.14
CA ASP A 144 0.18 -4.47 -16.99
C ASP A 144 0.54 -4.23 -15.51
N LEU A 145 1.83 -4.37 -15.15
CA LEU A 145 2.28 -4.17 -13.78
C LEU A 145 2.61 -2.69 -13.52
N LEU A 146 1.71 -2.00 -12.81
CA LEU A 146 1.85 -0.58 -12.49
C LEU A 146 2.78 -0.31 -11.30
N ALA A 147 2.74 -1.16 -10.27
CA ALA A 147 3.62 -1.04 -9.10
C ALA A 147 3.66 -2.36 -8.30
N GLU A 148 4.87 -2.79 -7.92
CA GLU A 148 5.08 -3.89 -6.96
C GLU A 148 6.21 -3.53 -5.99
N GLY A 149 5.98 -3.74 -4.69
CA GLY A 149 6.99 -3.61 -3.66
C GLY A 149 6.64 -2.61 -2.56
N SER A 150 7.66 -2.13 -1.84
CA SER A 150 7.48 -1.33 -0.63
C SER A 150 8.23 -0.01 -0.73
N ARG A 151 7.63 1.07 -0.24
CA ARG A 151 8.27 2.39 -0.10
C ARG A 151 8.24 2.83 1.36
N LEU A 152 9.40 3.18 1.92
CA LEU A 152 9.47 3.79 3.24
C LEU A 152 8.63 5.07 3.27
N ALA A 153 7.85 5.22 4.33
CA ALA A 153 7.01 6.37 4.60
C ALA A 153 7.52 7.08 5.86
N TYR A 154 7.49 8.42 5.82
CA TYR A 154 7.89 9.27 6.94
C TYR A 154 6.74 10.23 7.27
N GLY A 155 5.54 9.67 7.40
CA GLY A 155 4.30 10.39 7.70
C GLY A 155 3.54 10.93 6.51
N LEU A 156 3.09 12.18 6.60
CA LEU A 156 2.34 12.82 5.51
C LEU A 156 3.29 13.12 4.33
N GLY A 157 2.75 13.11 3.11
CA GLY A 157 3.55 13.37 1.91
C GLY A 157 3.18 12.50 0.71
N GLY A 158 3.96 12.62 -0.36
CA GLY A 158 3.79 11.87 -1.60
C GLY A 158 4.72 10.66 -1.69
N TYR A 159 4.16 9.52 -2.06
CA TYR A 159 4.83 8.24 -2.18
C TYR A 159 4.55 7.64 -3.55
N ALA A 160 5.60 7.54 -4.37
CA ALA A 160 5.52 6.98 -5.71
C ALA A 160 6.16 5.60 -5.77
N MET A 161 5.55 4.69 -6.53
CA MET A 161 6.14 3.42 -6.93
C MET A 161 5.95 3.24 -8.44
N THR A 162 6.98 2.74 -9.12
CA THR A 162 7.01 2.54 -10.56
C THR A 162 7.22 1.06 -10.86
N GLY A 163 6.30 0.48 -11.62
CA GLY A 163 6.45 -0.83 -12.23
C GLY A 163 6.97 -0.72 -13.66
N PRO A 164 7.12 -1.86 -14.37
CA PRO A 164 7.57 -1.87 -15.76
C PRO A 164 6.62 -1.14 -16.72
N ASN A 165 5.32 -1.13 -16.43
CA ASN A 165 4.29 -0.64 -17.35
C ASN A 165 3.72 0.72 -16.93
N GLY A 166 3.94 1.16 -15.69
CA GLY A 166 3.32 2.37 -15.18
C GLY A 166 3.80 2.81 -13.82
N SER A 167 3.01 3.67 -13.17
CA SER A 167 3.31 4.13 -11.82
C SER A 167 2.05 4.40 -10.99
N VAL A 168 2.23 4.32 -9.69
CA VAL A 168 1.21 4.63 -8.69
C VAL A 168 1.75 5.69 -7.75
N ASN A 169 0.96 6.73 -7.50
CA ASN A 169 1.27 7.77 -6.52
C ASN A 169 0.22 7.76 -5.41
N VAL A 170 0.68 7.77 -4.16
CA VAL A 170 -0.14 7.92 -2.95
C VAL A 170 0.27 9.19 -2.25
N THR A 171 -0.66 10.13 -2.09
CA THR A 171 -0.47 11.34 -1.29
C THR A 171 -1.26 11.22 0.00
N LEU A 172 -0.58 11.31 1.14
CA LEU A 172 -1.17 11.34 2.47
C LEU A 172 -1.21 12.78 2.99
N THR A 173 -2.40 13.25 3.38
CA THR A 173 -2.62 14.57 3.99
C THR A 173 -3.34 14.44 5.33
N SER A 174 -3.22 15.47 6.16
CA SER A 174 -4.06 15.57 7.36
C SER A 174 -5.50 15.74 6.92
N GLY A 175 -6.42 14.97 7.50
CA GLY A 175 -7.84 15.20 7.33
C GLY A 175 -8.27 16.40 8.16
N SER A 176 -9.08 17.28 7.57
CA SER A 176 -9.89 18.26 8.29
C SER A 176 -11.04 17.59 9.03
#